data_AF-A0A838PXP7-F1
#
_entry.id   AF-A0A838PXP7-F1
#
_cell.length_a   1.000
_cell.length_b   1.000
_cell.length_c   1.000
_cell.angle_alpha   90.00
_cell.angle_beta   90.00
_cell.angle_gamma   90.00
#
_symmetry.space_group_name_H-M   'P 1'
#
loop_
_entity.id
_entity.type
_entity.pdbx_description
1 polymer ?
#
loop_
_entity_poly.entity_id
_entity_poly.type
_entity_poly.pdbx_seq_one_letter_code
_entity_poly.pdbx_strand_id
1 'polypeptide(L)'
;MHRRLDNNSESDGVTRRTFLGTTMGGGAALLTGGLASLFASSTAKAVFADDAPWIEASIPKLRRLIANGVITSKKLTQSYLKRIAELNPLLHAVIETNCDALEIAEKRDNERLAGHVRGPLHGIPVLV
;
A
#
# COMPACT_ATOMS: atom_id res chain seq x y z
N MET A 1 -20.18 -50.52 23.47
CA MET A 1 -18.93 -50.98 22.84
C MET A 1 -18.68 -50.06 21.65
N HIS A 2 -17.47 -49.49 21.58
CA HIS A 2 -16.94 -48.56 20.57
C HIS A 2 -17.48 -47.12 20.54
N ARG A 3 -16.69 -46.09 20.29
CA ARG A 3 -15.27 -45.74 20.51
C ARG A 3 -15.22 -44.26 20.10
N ARG A 4 -14.68 -43.41 20.98
CA ARG A 4 -14.35 -41.99 20.78
C ARG A 4 -13.66 -41.76 19.42
N LEU A 5 -14.05 -40.70 18.70
CA LEU A 5 -13.13 -39.82 17.96
C LEU A 5 -13.70 -38.40 17.99
N ASP A 6 -13.25 -37.67 19.00
CA ASP A 6 -13.39 -36.24 19.12
C ASP A 6 -12.56 -35.61 17.98
N ASN A 7 -13.22 -34.98 17.02
CA ASN A 7 -12.57 -34.29 15.91
C ASN A 7 -12.09 -32.92 16.39
N ASN A 8 -10.82 -32.91 16.75
CA ASN A 8 -9.80 -31.88 16.57
C ASN A 8 -10.29 -30.52 15.98
N SER A 9 -10.33 -29.49 16.83
CA SER A 9 -9.83 -28.15 16.51
C SER A 9 -9.65 -27.35 17.81
N GLU A 10 -8.64 -27.76 18.61
CA GLU A 10 -8.08 -26.90 19.65
C GLU A 10 -7.43 -25.69 18.98
N SER A 11 -8.14 -24.56 19.02
CA SER A 11 -7.60 -23.25 18.72
C SER A 11 -6.77 -22.76 19.92
N ASP A 12 -5.58 -23.30 20.11
CA ASP A 12 -4.62 -22.78 21.08
C ASP A 12 -3.67 -21.80 20.37
N GLY A 13 -3.97 -20.52 20.58
CA GLY A 13 -3.34 -19.39 19.93
C GLY A 13 -1.87 -19.23 20.31
N VAL A 14 -0.98 -19.66 19.42
CA VAL A 14 0.38 -19.11 19.38
C VAL A 14 0.32 -17.74 18.71
N THR A 15 0.13 -16.72 19.55
CA THR A 15 0.13 -15.31 19.15
C THR A 15 1.56 -14.89 18.77
N ARG A 16 1.73 -14.04 17.74
CA ARG A 16 3.04 -13.52 17.28
C ARG A 16 3.90 -12.91 18.40
N ARG A 17 3.26 -12.49 19.50
CA ARG A 17 3.88 -11.93 20.70
C ARG A 17 4.56 -12.99 21.59
N THR A 18 4.10 -14.24 21.53
CA THR A 18 4.70 -15.40 22.20
C THR A 18 6.00 -15.85 21.52
N PHE A 19 6.24 -15.44 20.27
CA PHE A 19 7.49 -15.74 19.56
C PHE A 19 8.62 -14.72 19.82
N LEU A 20 8.31 -13.53 20.34
CA LEU A 20 9.30 -12.49 20.63
C LEU A 20 9.77 -12.46 22.09
N GLY A 21 9.26 -13.37 22.94
CA GLY A 21 9.51 -13.36 24.39
C GLY A 21 10.32 -14.53 24.94
N THR A 22 10.64 -15.55 24.14
CA THR A 22 11.21 -16.82 24.65
C THR A 22 12.64 -17.04 24.16
N THR A 23 13.57 -16.17 24.58
CA THR A 23 15.00 -16.51 24.64
C THR A 23 15.58 -15.97 25.94
N MET A 24 15.39 -16.76 27.00
CA MET A 24 15.94 -16.54 28.32
C MET A 24 17.27 -17.32 28.43
N GLY A 25 18.34 -16.65 28.89
CA GLY A 25 19.40 -17.30 29.67
C GLY A 25 20.66 -17.79 28.95
N GLY A 26 21.79 -17.09 29.20
CA GLY A 26 23.10 -17.74 29.38
C GLY A 26 24.13 -17.56 28.27
N GLY A 27 25.28 -16.99 28.63
CA GLY A 27 26.54 -17.22 27.90
C GLY A 27 27.17 -15.97 27.31
N ALA A 28 28.40 -15.68 27.73
CA ALA A 28 29.12 -14.45 27.53
C ALA A 28 30.05 -14.48 26.29
N ALA A 29 30.67 -13.31 26.07
CA ALA A 29 31.94 -13.10 25.37
C ALA A 29 31.90 -12.97 23.83
N LEU A 30 31.71 -11.72 23.43
CA LEU A 30 32.49 -11.00 22.43
C LEU A 30 33.84 -11.65 22.13
N LEU A 31 33.93 -12.43 21.05
CA LEU A 31 35.20 -12.75 20.42
C LEU A 31 35.07 -12.53 18.91
N THR A 32 35.68 -11.42 18.49
CA THR A 32 36.25 -11.19 17.14
C THR A 32 35.29 -11.29 15.96
N GLY A 33 34.50 -10.23 15.74
CA GLY A 33 34.37 -9.61 14.40
C GLY A 33 33.74 -10.40 13.25
N GLY A 34 32.85 -11.37 13.49
CA GLY A 34 32.43 -12.32 12.43
C GLY A 34 30.96 -12.39 12.01
N LEU A 35 29.99 -11.77 12.71
CA LEU A 35 28.56 -12.03 12.44
C LEU A 35 27.69 -10.79 12.14
N ALA A 36 28.28 -9.61 11.96
CA ALA A 36 27.54 -8.45 11.46
C ALA A 36 26.93 -8.71 10.05
N SER A 37 27.46 -9.68 9.32
CA SER A 37 27.01 -10.06 7.97
C SER A 37 25.68 -10.82 7.92
N LEU A 38 25.12 -11.28 9.05
CA LEU A 38 23.81 -11.93 9.05
C LEU A 38 22.64 -10.94 9.05
N PHE A 39 22.91 -9.65 9.23
CA PHE A 39 21.93 -8.58 9.02
C PHE A 39 21.99 -7.99 7.60
N ALA A 40 22.65 -8.68 6.66
CA ALA A 40 22.66 -8.32 5.26
C ALA A 40 21.23 -8.38 4.68
N SER A 41 20.56 -7.23 4.80
CA SER A 41 19.60 -6.66 3.88
C SER A 41 18.62 -7.68 3.26
N SER A 42 17.45 -7.81 3.89
CA SER A 42 16.24 -8.26 3.22
C SER A 42 15.81 -7.21 2.20
N THR A 43 16.56 -7.10 1.10
CA THR A 43 16.24 -6.26 -0.07
C THR A 43 15.28 -6.99 -1.02
N ALA A 44 14.79 -8.18 -0.66
CA ALA A 44 13.76 -8.88 -1.43
C ALA A 44 12.36 -8.24 -1.24
N LYS A 45 12.14 -7.50 -0.14
CA LYS A 45 10.89 -6.79 0.10
C LYS A 45 10.76 -5.49 -0.73
N ALA A 46 11.86 -5.02 -1.32
CA ALA A 46 11.91 -3.74 -2.03
C ALA A 46 11.36 -3.81 -3.47
N VAL A 47 11.13 -5.01 -4.01
CA VAL A 47 10.62 -5.16 -5.40
C VAL A 47 9.09 -5.00 -5.47
N PHE A 48 8.39 -5.10 -4.35
CA PHE A 48 6.97 -4.76 -4.20
C PHE A 48 6.76 -3.57 -3.25
N ALA A 49 7.77 -2.70 -3.12
CA ALA A 49 7.81 -1.60 -2.16
C ALA A 49 6.65 -0.62 -2.34
N ASP A 50 5.91 -0.41 -1.24
CA ASP A 50 4.95 0.67 -0.98
C ASP A 50 4.06 1.06 -2.16
N ASP A 51 3.12 0.17 -2.50
CA ASP A 51 1.93 0.63 -3.19
C ASP A 51 1.34 1.80 -2.41
N ALA A 52 1.23 2.96 -3.08
CA ALA A 52 0.66 4.14 -2.49
C ALA A 52 -0.65 3.78 -1.78
N PRO A 53 -0.88 4.26 -0.53
CA PRO A 53 -1.90 3.72 0.37
C PRO A 53 -3.36 3.88 -0.12
N TRP A 54 -3.54 4.48 -1.30
CA TRP A 54 -4.81 4.74 -1.95
C TRP A 54 -5.06 3.89 -3.22
N ILE A 55 -4.15 2.99 -3.62
CA ILE A 55 -4.30 2.19 -4.86
C ILE A 55 -5.54 1.30 -4.85
N GLU A 56 -5.94 0.80 -3.69
CA GLU A 56 -7.16 -0.01 -3.50
C GLU A 56 -8.27 0.76 -2.75
N ALA A 57 -8.14 2.09 -2.64
CA ALA A 57 -9.13 2.89 -1.94
C ALA A 57 -10.41 3.03 -2.76
N SER A 58 -11.56 2.85 -2.10
CA SER A 58 -12.86 3.16 -2.69
C SER A 58 -12.99 4.65 -3.03
N ILE A 59 -13.86 4.99 -3.99
CA ILE A 59 -14.13 6.40 -4.36
C ILE A 59 -14.50 7.24 -3.11
N PRO A 60 -15.39 6.81 -2.20
CA PRO A 60 -15.66 7.56 -0.97
C PRO A 60 -14.42 7.77 -0.07
N LYS A 61 -13.48 6.83 -0.05
CA LYS A 61 -12.21 6.99 0.68
C LYS A 61 -11.29 7.99 -0.02
N LEU A 62 -11.09 7.88 -1.33
CA LEU A 62 -10.31 8.84 -2.12
C LEU A 62 -10.84 10.26 -1.97
N ARG A 63 -12.16 10.45 -2.09
CA ARG A 63 -12.81 11.75 -1.87
C ARG A 63 -12.48 12.34 -0.50
N ARG A 64 -12.51 11.53 0.56
CA ARG A 64 -12.16 11.98 1.92
C ARG A 64 -10.69 12.34 2.03
N LEU A 65 -9.79 11.55 1.44
CA LEU A 65 -8.36 11.85 1.42
C LEU A 65 -8.09 13.20 0.74
N ILE A 66 -8.73 13.47 -0.40
CA ILE A 66 -8.62 14.75 -1.11
C ILE A 66 -9.27 15.89 -0.31
N ALA A 67 -10.48 15.69 0.22
CA ALA A 67 -11.17 16.71 1.00
C ALA A 67 -10.41 17.11 2.27
N ASN A 68 -9.69 16.17 2.88
CA ASN A 68 -8.88 16.39 4.06
C ASN A 68 -7.46 16.89 3.73
N GLY A 69 -7.13 17.11 2.46
CA GLY A 69 -5.81 17.58 2.03
C GLY A 69 -4.69 16.55 2.19
N VAL A 70 -5.00 15.27 2.43
CA VAL A 70 -4.00 14.19 2.55
C VAL A 70 -3.32 13.94 1.20
N ILE A 71 -4.05 14.13 0.11
CA ILE A 71 -3.54 14.05 -1.25
C ILE A 71 -4.27 15.04 -2.15
N THR A 72 -3.61 15.55 -3.18
CA THR A 72 -4.25 16.37 -4.21
C THR A 72 -4.72 15.51 -5.38
N SER A 73 -5.69 15.99 -6.16
CA SER A 73 -6.11 15.36 -7.41
C SER A 73 -4.91 15.19 -8.35
N LYS A 74 -4.08 16.23 -8.50
CA LYS A 74 -2.86 16.17 -9.32
C LYS A 74 -1.92 15.05 -8.89
N LYS A 75 -1.67 14.89 -7.58
CA LYS A 75 -0.79 13.84 -7.05
C LYS A 75 -1.41 12.45 -7.23
N LEU A 76 -2.72 12.31 -7.05
CA LEU A 76 -3.44 11.07 -7.29
C LEU A 76 -3.32 10.65 -8.76
N THR A 77 -3.63 11.55 -9.70
CA THR A 77 -3.51 11.32 -11.15
C THR A 77 -2.08 10.96 -11.55
N GLN A 78 -1.08 11.70 -11.07
CA GLN A 78 0.33 11.42 -11.34
C GLN A 78 0.74 10.01 -10.89
N SER A 79 0.21 9.56 -9.74
CA SER A 79 0.51 8.22 -9.21
C SER A 79 -0.06 7.12 -10.11
N TYR A 80 -1.28 7.30 -10.64
CA TYR A 80 -1.85 6.34 -11.59
C TYR A 80 -1.17 6.37 -12.96
N LEU A 81 -0.80 7.54 -13.48
CA LEU A 81 -0.04 7.64 -14.72
C LEU A 81 1.32 6.93 -14.62
N LYS A 82 2.00 7.06 -13.48
CA LYS A 82 3.24 6.31 -13.21
C LYS A 82 3.01 4.80 -13.26
N ARG A 83 1.94 4.31 -12.61
CA ARG A 83 1.58 2.89 -12.61
C ARG A 83 1.19 2.39 -14.00
N ILE A 84 0.49 3.21 -14.79
CA ILE A 84 0.19 2.91 -16.20
C ILE A 84 1.50 2.77 -16.98
N ALA A 85 2.43 3.72 -16.84
CA ALA A 85 3.72 3.65 -17.52
C ALA A 85 4.53 2.38 -17.16
N GLU A 86 4.45 1.93 -15.90
CA GLU A 86 5.15 0.74 -15.41
C GLU A 86 4.50 -0.58 -15.86
N LEU A 87 3.17 -0.68 -15.85
CA LEU A 87 2.45 -1.94 -16.04
C LEU A 87 1.86 -2.12 -17.44
N ASN A 88 1.48 -1.03 -18.11
CA ASN A 88 0.80 -1.08 -19.40
C ASN A 88 1.63 -1.67 -20.55
N PRO A 89 2.99 -1.62 -20.57
CA PRO A 89 3.78 -2.34 -21.56
C PRO A 89 3.58 -3.86 -21.54
N LEU A 90 3.10 -4.41 -20.42
CA LEU A 90 2.79 -5.83 -20.25
C LEU A 90 1.29 -6.10 -20.37
N LEU A 91 0.46 -5.21 -19.80
CA LEU A 91 -0.98 -5.41 -19.71
C LEU A 91 -1.74 -4.96 -20.96
N HIS A 92 -1.21 -3.99 -21.70
CA HIS A 92 -1.83 -3.36 -22.87
C HIS A 92 -3.31 -2.93 -22.63
N ALA A 93 -3.62 -2.47 -21.42
CA ALA A 93 -4.96 -2.10 -20.99
C ALA A 93 -5.37 -0.67 -21.37
N VAL A 94 -4.39 0.22 -21.56
CA VAL A 94 -4.60 1.64 -21.89
C VAL A 94 -4.01 1.90 -23.27
N ILE A 95 -4.85 2.32 -24.23
CA ILE A 95 -4.42 2.61 -25.60
C ILE A 95 -3.65 3.94 -25.64
N GLU A 96 -4.21 4.97 -25.00
CA GLU A 96 -3.63 6.31 -24.94
C GLU A 96 -4.00 6.99 -23.62
N THR A 97 -3.11 7.84 -23.11
CA THR A 97 -3.36 8.70 -21.95
C THR A 97 -3.58 10.14 -22.40
N ASN A 98 -4.50 10.85 -21.74
CA ASN A 98 -4.73 12.27 -22.01
C ASN A 98 -3.51 13.12 -21.56
N CYS A 99 -2.90 13.87 -22.49
CA CYS A 99 -1.76 14.76 -22.20
C CYS A 99 -2.10 15.88 -21.20
N ASP A 100 -3.37 16.29 -21.14
CA ASP A 100 -3.85 17.38 -20.27
C ASP A 100 -4.25 16.87 -18.87
N ALA A 101 -4.14 15.56 -18.60
CA ALA A 101 -4.67 14.94 -17.39
C ALA A 101 -4.15 15.59 -16.09
N LEU A 102 -2.87 15.98 -16.06
CA LEU A 102 -2.27 16.66 -14.90
C LEU A 102 -2.75 18.10 -14.73
N GLU A 103 -2.93 18.83 -15.84
CA GLU A 103 -3.45 20.20 -15.82
C GLU A 103 -4.92 20.22 -15.37
N ILE A 104 -5.74 19.31 -15.90
CA ILE A 104 -7.13 19.15 -15.50
C ILE A 104 -7.23 18.85 -14.00
N ALA A 105 -6.39 17.95 -13.49
CA ALA A 105 -6.35 17.60 -12.07
C ALA A 105 -5.96 18.80 -11.19
N GLU A 106 -4.94 19.57 -11.60
CA GLU A 106 -4.55 20.82 -10.93
C GLU A 106 -5.69 21.84 -10.90
N LYS A 107 -6.42 21.99 -12.00
CA LYS A 107 -7.60 22.86 -12.06
C LYS A 107 -8.70 22.38 -11.09
N ARG A 108 -8.89 21.07 -10.91
CA ARG A 108 -9.82 20.53 -9.89
C ARG A 108 -9.36 20.84 -8.47
N ASP A 109 -8.06 20.78 -8.20
CA ASP A 109 -7.51 21.17 -6.89
C ASP A 109 -7.73 22.66 -6.62
N ASN A 110 -7.45 23.53 -7.58
CA ASN A 110 -7.67 24.97 -7.47
C ASN A 110 -9.16 25.32 -7.26
N GLU A 111 -10.06 24.67 -7.99
CA GLU A 111 -11.51 24.83 -7.77
C GLU A 111 -11.93 24.42 -6.37
N ARG A 112 -11.36 23.33 -5.83
CA ARG A 112 -11.64 22.89 -4.47
C ARG A 112 -11.17 23.93 -3.45
N LEU A 113 -9.97 24.49 -3.62
CA LEU A 113 -9.44 25.55 -2.76
C LEU A 113 -10.31 26.81 -2.81
N ALA A 114 -10.91 27.11 -3.97
CA ALA A 114 -11.87 28.20 -4.15
C ALA A 114 -13.30 27.86 -3.64
N GLY A 115 -13.54 26.69 -3.06
CA GLY A 115 -14.86 26.27 -2.58
C GLY A 115 -15.82 25.75 -3.66
N HIS A 116 -15.36 25.57 -4.90
CA HIS A 116 -16.16 25.12 -6.05
C HIS A 116 -16.04 23.61 -6.28
N VAL A 117 -16.67 22.80 -5.42
CA VAL A 117 -16.68 21.33 -5.56
C VAL A 117 -17.83 20.87 -6.45
N ARG A 118 -17.53 20.17 -7.55
CA ARG A 118 -18.50 19.79 -8.60
C ARG A 118 -19.31 18.51 -8.34
N GLY A 119 -19.14 17.87 -7.18
CA GLY A 119 -19.86 16.66 -6.81
C GLY A 119 -18.97 15.46 -6.45
N PRO A 120 -19.51 14.22 -6.52
CA PRO A 120 -18.81 13.05 -6.00
C PRO A 120 -17.47 12.72 -6.66
N LEU A 121 -17.33 12.96 -7.96
CA LEU A 121 -16.10 12.63 -8.69
C LEU A 121 -15.12 13.80 -8.79
N HIS A 122 -15.32 14.90 -8.06
CA HIS A 122 -14.46 16.08 -8.13
C HIS A 122 -13.01 15.76 -7.74
N GLY A 123 -12.13 15.69 -8.74
CA GLY A 123 -10.71 15.40 -8.59
C GLY A 123 -10.33 13.91 -8.61
N ILE A 124 -11.26 13.02 -9.00
CA ILE A 124 -10.99 11.57 -9.12
C ILE A 124 -10.66 11.24 -10.59
N PRO A 125 -9.48 10.66 -10.90
CA PRO A 125 -9.14 10.23 -12.25
C PRO A 125 -9.92 8.97 -12.66
N VAL A 126 -10.31 8.89 -13.93
CA VAL A 126 -11.03 7.77 -14.55
C VAL A 126 -10.50 7.50 -15.96
N LEU A 127 -10.73 6.29 -16.47
CA LEU A 127 -10.51 5.91 -17.88
C LEU A 127 -11.88 5.69 -18.56
N VAL A 128 -11.93 5.83 -19.89
CA VAL A 128 -13.14 5.69 -20.72
C VAL A 128 -12.89 4.81 -21.93
#